data_AF-A0A947Y445-F1
#
_entry.id   AF-A0A947Y445-F1
#
_cell.length_a   1.000
_cell.length_b   1.000
_cell.length_c   1.000
_cell.angle_alpha   90.00
_cell.angle_beta   90.00
_cell.angle_gamma   90.00
#
_symmetry.space_group_name_H-M   'P 1'
#
loop_
_entity.id
_entity.type
_entity.pdbx_description
1 polymer ?
#
loop_
_entity_poly.entity_id
_entity_poly.type
_entity_poly.pdbx_seq_one_letter_code
_entity_poly.pdbx_strand_id
1 'polypeptide(L)' 'MNTILNRIDRLMTAITFAEANEPELAQKYAGNRKSTPSKPAPQATEIPGGQILPNPATH' A
#
# COMPACT_ATOMS: atom_id res chain seq x y z
N MET A 1 16.73 -21.62 -1.87
CA MET A 1 15.40 -21.54 -2.54
C MET A 1 15.25 -20.14 -3.12
N ASN A 2 15.17 -20.00 -4.45
CA ASN A 2 15.20 -18.70 -5.13
C ASN A 2 13.90 -17.90 -4.89
N THR A 3 13.97 -16.85 -4.07
CA THR A 3 12.83 -16.02 -3.64
C THR A 3 12.15 -15.27 -4.79
N ILE A 4 12.87 -15.00 -5.88
CA ILE A 4 12.35 -14.34 -7.08
C ILE A 4 11.40 -15.25 -7.87
N LEU A 5 11.78 -16.51 -8.08
CA LEU A 5 10.95 -17.48 -8.82
C LEU A 5 9.60 -17.69 -8.10
N ASN A 6 9.62 -17.77 -6.77
CA ASN A 6 8.41 -17.89 -5.96
C ASN A 6 7.49 -16.64 -6.06
N ARG A 7 8.05 -15.44 -6.23
CA ARG A 7 7.24 -14.22 -6.43
C ARG A 7 6.57 -14.18 -7.79
N ILE A 8 7.26 -14.62 -8.84
CA ILE A 8 6.71 -14.68 -10.20
C ILE A 8 5.56 -15.69 -10.25
N ASP A 9 5.75 -16.88 -9.67
CA ASP A 9 4.73 -17.92 -9.61
C ASP A 9 3.44 -17.44 -8.91
N ARG A 10 3.60 -16.73 -7.78
CA ARG A 10 2.48 -16.12 -7.05
C ARG A 10 1.77 -15.03 -7.85
N LEU A 11 2.49 -14.22 -8.62
CA LEU A 11 1.89 -13.22 -9.50
C LEU A 11 1.11 -13.85 -10.65
N MET A 12 1.68 -14.86 -11.31
CA MET A 12 0.99 -15.62 -12.36
C MET A 12 -0.31 -16.22 -11.83
N THR A 13 -0.26 -16.82 -10.64
CA THR A 13 -1.43 -17.36 -9.96
C THR A 13 -2.48 -16.27 -9.68
N ALA A 14 -2.06 -15.09 -9.23
CA ALA A 14 -2.96 -13.96 -9.00
C ALA A 14 -3.66 -13.50 -10.28
N ILE A 15 -2.94 -13.46 -11.41
CA ILE A 15 -3.48 -13.09 -12.72
C ILE A 15 -4.56 -14.10 -13.14
N THR A 16 -4.28 -15.40 -13.03
CA THR A 16 -5.26 -16.46 -13.37
C THR A 16 -6.57 -16.29 -12.59
N PHE A 17 -6.49 -15.99 -11.28
CA PHE A 17 -7.69 -15.76 -10.48
C PHE A 17 -8.42 -14.47 -10.87
N ALA A 18 -7.69 -13.41 -11.23
CA ALA A 18 -8.31 -12.16 -11.69
C ALA A 18 -9.07 -12.37 -13.01
N GLU A 19 -8.50 -13.13 -13.95
CA GLU A 19 -9.14 -13.50 -15.22
C GLU A 19 -10.36 -14.41 -15.03
N ALA A 20 -10.32 -15.28 -14.02
CA ALA A 20 -11.44 -16.13 -13.63
C ALA A 20 -12.56 -15.39 -12.87
N ASN A 21 -12.48 -14.06 -12.74
CA ASN A 21 -13.42 -13.23 -11.99
C ASN A 21 -13.46 -13.56 -10.48
N GLU A 22 -12.33 -14.03 -9.92
CA GLU A 22 -12.12 -14.38 -8.51
C GLU A 22 -11.16 -13.38 -7.82
N PRO A 23 -11.57 -12.12 -7.61
CA PRO A 23 -10.69 -11.05 -7.16
C PRO A 23 -10.16 -11.24 -5.73
N GLU A 24 -10.92 -11.91 -4.85
CA GLU A 24 -10.50 -12.19 -3.47
C GLU A 24 -9.32 -13.16 -3.43
N LEU A 25 -9.33 -14.17 -4.30
CA LEU A 25 -8.22 -15.11 -4.44
C LEU A 25 -7.02 -14.42 -5.08
N ALA A 26 -7.24 -13.65 -6.15
CA ALA A 26 -6.17 -12.88 -6.80
C ALA A 26 -5.42 -11.99 -5.79
N GLN A 27 -6.13 -11.30 -4.90
CA GLN A 27 -5.53 -10.42 -3.89
C GLN A 27 -4.66 -11.19 -2.86
N LYS A 28 -5.04 -12.42 -2.49
CA LYS A 28 -4.24 -13.27 -1.60
C LYS A 28 -2.89 -13.64 -2.22
N TYR A 29 -2.85 -13.89 -3.52
CA TYR A 29 -1.64 -14.30 -4.24
C TYR A 29 -0.79 -13.13 -4.75
N ALA A 30 -1.40 -11.96 -5.01
CA ALA A 30 -0.72 -10.75 -5.45
C ALA A 30 0.29 -10.19 -4.41
N GLY A 31 0.32 -10.78 -3.22
CA GLY A 31 1.32 -10.46 -2.20
C GLY A 31 0.97 -9.16 -1.50
N ASN A 32 -0.10 -9.22 -0.70
CA ASN A 32 -0.46 -8.33 0.42
C ASN A 32 0.44 -7.10 0.63
N ARG A 33 0.49 -6.17 -0.32
CA ARG A 33 0.41 -4.77 0.04
C ARG A 33 -1.02 -4.64 0.52
N LYS A 34 -1.23 -4.92 1.81
CA LYS A 34 -2.09 -4.03 2.56
C LYS A 34 -1.52 -2.66 2.19
N SER A 35 -2.17 -1.95 1.28
CA SER A 35 -2.41 -0.55 1.51
C SER A 35 -2.94 -0.56 2.93
N THR A 36 -2.04 -0.40 3.90
CA THR A 36 -2.41 0.29 5.10
C THR A 36 -3.27 1.43 4.56
N PRO A 37 -4.56 1.56 4.91
CA PRO A 37 -5.17 2.88 4.75
C PRO A 37 -4.15 3.76 5.41
N SER A 38 -3.48 4.61 4.62
CA SER A 38 -2.40 5.43 5.11
C SER A 38 -2.99 6.06 6.36
N LYS A 39 -2.55 5.59 7.53
CA LYS A 39 -2.86 6.24 8.78
C LYS A 39 -2.47 7.67 8.45
N PRO A 40 -3.38 8.66 8.54
CA PRO A 40 -2.96 10.04 8.35
C PRO A 40 -1.72 10.16 9.23
N ALA A 41 -0.60 10.51 8.61
CA ALA A 41 0.67 10.63 9.30
C ALA A 41 0.37 11.37 10.62
N PRO A 42 0.90 10.94 11.78
CA PRO A 42 0.72 11.72 12.98
C PRO A 42 1.34 13.12 12.74
N GLN A 43 0.50 14.05 12.29
CA GLN A 43 0.73 15.47 12.30
C GLN A 43 0.65 15.86 13.76
N ALA A 44 1.80 15.81 14.42
CA ALA A 44 2.17 16.67 15.52
C ALA A 44 3.52 16.17 16.02
N THR A 45 4.59 16.46 15.27
CA THR A 45 5.82 16.79 15.98
C THR A 45 5.53 18.13 16.63
N GLU A 46 5.12 18.10 17.90
CA GLU A 46 5.05 19.29 18.73
C GLU A 46 6.46 19.91 18.73
N ILE A 47 6.63 20.99 17.98
CA ILE A 47 7.83 21.83 18.09
C ILE A 47 7.64 22.63 19.38
N PRO A 48 8.48 22.46 20.43
CA PRO A 48 8.41 23.32 21.59
C PRO A 48 8.85 24.71 21.13
N GLY A 49 7.92 25.65 20.98
CA GLY A 49 8.24 27.01 20.54
C GLY A 49 7.21 27.76 19.70
N GLY A 50 6.01 27.23 19.48
CA GLY A 50 4.84 28.05 19.14
C GLY A 50 4.92 28.89 17.85
N GLN A 51 5.54 28.39 16.77
CA GLN A 51 5.43 29.03 15.46
C GLN A 51 4.65 28.15 14.48
N ILE A 52 3.46 28.62 14.14
CA ILE A 52 2.60 28.05 13.10
C ILE A 52 3.02 28.69 11.78
N LEU A 53 3.55 27.91 10.84
CA LEU A 53 3.81 28.36 9.48
C LEU A 53 2.47 28.36 8.70
N PRO A 54 2.01 29.50 8.14
CA PRO A 54 0.80 29.50 7.32
C PRO A 54 1.06 28.78 5.99
N ASN A 55 0.22 27.79 5.69
CA ASN A 55 0.23 27.00 4.46
C ASN A 55 -0.22 27.87 3.26
N PRO A 56 0.61 28.11 2.23
CA PRO A 56 0.19 28.86 1.05
C PRO A 56 -0.36 27.88 0.01
N ALA A 57 -1.65 27.57 0.10
CA ALA A 57 -2.38 26.93 -0.99
C ALA A 57 -3.87 27.28 -0.91
N THR A 58 -4.18 28.54 -1.17
CA THR A 58 -5.53 28.99 -1.54
C THR A 58 -5.46 29.49 -2.97
N HIS A 59 -6.17 28.82 -3.87
CA HIS A 59 -6.82 29.48 -5.01
C HIS A 59 -8.04 28.68 -5.47
#